data_AF-A0A0H2ZMZ5-F1
#
_entry.id   AF-A0A0H2ZMZ5-F1
#
_cell.length_a   1.000
_cell.length_b   1.000
_cell.length_c   1.000
_cell.angle_alpha   90.00
_cell.angle_beta   90.00
_cell.angle_gamma   90.00
#
_symmetry.space_group_name_H-M   'P 1'
#
loop_
_entity.id
_entity.type
_entity.pdbx_description
1 polymer ?
#
loop_
_entity_poly.entity_id
_entity_poly.type
_entity_poly.pdbx_seq_one_letter_code
_entity_poly.pdbx_strand_id
1 'polypeptide(L)'
;MKEEKKAIVLGADNAYMDKVETTIKSLCVHHYNLKFYVFNDDLPREWFQLMEKRLETLNSEIVNVQIDSSILKGYRLPFEGLSYAAFFRYFIPKYVSESRVLYLDSDIVVRKSIDELWDLDLTAIPLAAVRDDFYTHNFNSGVLLINNGMWRAENVTQDLI
;
A
#
# COMPACT_ATOMS: atom_id res chain seq x y z
N MET A 1 1.53 22.85 14.66
CA MET A 1 0.98 22.11 13.50
C MET A 1 1.31 20.65 13.71
N LYS A 2 0.34 19.73 13.61
CA LYS A 2 0.66 18.29 13.59
C LYS A 2 1.38 17.99 12.28
N GLU A 3 2.53 17.35 12.36
CA GLU A 3 3.24 16.85 11.19
C GLU A 3 2.37 15.81 10.48
N GLU A 4 2.24 15.92 9.16
CA GLU A 4 1.41 15.01 8.37
C GLU A 4 2.07 13.62 8.33
N LYS A 5 1.28 12.57 8.61
CA LYS A 5 1.78 11.19 8.60
C LYS A 5 2.05 10.73 7.19
N LYS A 6 3.14 9.99 6.98
CA LYS A 6 3.40 9.33 5.69
C LYS A 6 2.40 8.19 5.50
N ALA A 7 1.61 8.26 4.43
CA ALA A 7 0.63 7.24 4.07
C ALA A 7 1.31 6.03 3.40
N ILE A 8 1.18 4.88 4.05
CA ILE A 8 1.66 3.58 3.55
C ILE A 8 0.43 2.73 3.22
N VAL A 9 0.37 2.14 2.02
CA VAL A 9 -0.72 1.24 1.62
C VAL A 9 -0.18 -0.18 1.45
N LEU A 10 -0.90 -1.14 2.01
CA LEU A 10 -0.67 -2.58 1.85
C LEU A 10 -1.99 -3.20 1.36
N GLY A 11 -1.89 -4.25 0.53
CA GLY A 11 -3.04 -5.05 0.12
C GLY A 11 -2.78 -6.53 0.39
N ALA A 12 -3.70 -7.22 1.04
CA ALA A 12 -3.56 -8.63 1.37
C ALA A 12 -4.90 -9.32 1.62
N ASP A 13 -4.90 -10.64 1.39
CA ASP A 13 -5.89 -11.56 1.94
C ASP A 13 -5.37 -12.18 3.26
N ASN A 14 -6.21 -12.92 3.96
CA ASN A 14 -5.89 -13.48 5.26
C ASN A 14 -4.69 -14.45 5.24
N ALA A 15 -4.36 -15.07 4.11
CA ALA A 15 -3.19 -15.96 4.00
C ALA A 15 -1.85 -15.19 4.07
N TYR A 16 -1.88 -13.86 3.82
CA TYR A 16 -0.74 -12.96 3.86
C TYR A 16 -0.70 -12.07 5.12
N MET A 17 -1.61 -12.25 6.08
CA MET A 17 -1.71 -11.39 7.28
C MET A 17 -0.39 -11.30 8.07
N ASP A 18 0.34 -12.41 8.23
CA ASP A 18 1.64 -12.44 8.89
C ASP A 18 2.75 -11.71 8.11
N LYS A 19 2.64 -11.67 6.77
CA LYS A 19 3.55 -10.92 5.89
C LYS A 19 3.27 -9.42 6.01
N VAL A 20 1.99 -9.02 6.00
CA VAL A 20 1.57 -7.64 6.31
C VAL A 20 2.14 -7.17 7.65
N GLU A 21 1.97 -7.97 8.71
CA GLU A 21 2.51 -7.64 10.04
C GLU A 21 4.04 -7.51 10.02
N THR A 22 4.73 -8.37 9.29
CA THR A 22 6.19 -8.32 9.12
C THR A 22 6.64 -7.03 8.40
N THR A 23 5.97 -6.68 7.31
CA THR A 23 6.23 -5.45 6.54
C THR A 23 6.04 -4.21 7.41
N ILE A 24 4.91 -4.10 8.12
CA ILE A 24 4.63 -3.01 9.07
C ILE A 24 5.73 -2.91 10.12
N LYS A 25 6.11 -4.03 10.75
CA LYS A 25 7.19 -4.04 11.75
C LYS A 25 8.50 -3.54 11.17
N SER A 26 8.88 -4.01 9.98
CA SER A 26 10.14 -3.61 9.34
C SER A 26 10.21 -2.10 9.05
N LEU A 27 9.08 -1.47 8.68
CA LEU A 27 8.96 -0.02 8.57
C LEU A 27 9.10 0.68 9.92
N CYS A 28 8.37 0.20 10.93
CA CYS A 28 8.35 0.78 12.28
C CYS A 28 9.69 0.69 13.03
N VAL A 29 10.64 -0.15 12.59
CA VAL A 29 12.02 -0.14 13.11
C VAL A 29 12.77 1.14 12.71
N HIS A 30 12.37 1.78 11.61
CA HIS A 30 13.05 2.94 11.05
C HIS A 30 12.22 4.23 11.13
N HIS A 31 10.91 4.13 11.39
CA HIS A 31 9.97 5.25 11.31
C HIS A 31 8.99 5.26 12.49
N TYR A 32 8.66 6.48 12.92
CA TYR A 32 7.50 6.81 13.74
C TYR A 32 6.55 7.69 12.91
N ASN A 33 5.34 7.96 13.38
CA ASN A 33 4.39 8.85 12.69
C ASN A 33 3.98 8.37 11.27
N LEU A 34 3.72 7.07 11.11
CA LEU A 34 3.21 6.48 9.87
C LEU A 34 1.70 6.25 9.93
N LYS A 35 1.03 6.30 8.77
CA LYS A 35 -0.38 5.92 8.65
C LYS A 35 -0.52 4.79 7.65
N PHE A 36 -0.84 3.61 8.15
CA PHE A 36 -1.01 2.41 7.37
C PHE A 36 -2.47 2.27 6.93
N TYR A 37 -2.68 2.05 5.65
CA TYR A 37 -3.94 1.60 5.10
C TYR A 37 -3.78 0.15 4.67
N VAL A 38 -4.57 -0.76 5.24
CA VAL A 38 -4.53 -2.18 4.86
C VAL A 38 -5.82 -2.52 4.13
N PHE A 39 -5.68 -2.72 2.83
CA PHE A 39 -6.75 -3.11 1.93
C PHE A 39 -6.91 -4.63 1.99
N ASN A 40 -8.12 -5.09 2.29
CA ASN A 40 -8.44 -6.49 2.47
C ASN A 40 -9.93 -6.75 2.24
N ASP A 41 -10.33 -8.02 2.17
CA ASP A 41 -11.73 -8.44 2.21
C ASP A 41 -12.05 -9.34 3.42
N ASP A 42 -11.04 -10.01 4.00
CA ASP A 42 -11.23 -11.07 4.99
C ASP A 42 -10.30 -11.02 6.23
N LEU A 43 -9.53 -9.94 6.45
CA LEU A 43 -8.66 -9.86 7.63
C LEU A 43 -9.47 -9.66 8.93
N PRO A 44 -9.14 -10.37 10.04
CA PRO A 44 -9.89 -10.29 11.29
C PRO A 44 -9.86 -8.91 11.94
N ARG A 45 -11.01 -8.44 12.43
CA ARG A 45 -11.12 -7.16 13.14
C ARG A 45 -10.27 -7.13 14.42
N GLU A 46 -10.15 -8.26 15.11
CA GLU A 46 -9.37 -8.42 16.33
C GLU A 46 -7.87 -8.18 16.07
N TRP A 47 -7.38 -8.57 14.88
CA TRP A 47 -6.01 -8.29 14.47
C TRP A 47 -5.78 -6.78 14.30
N PHE A 48 -6.72 -6.07 13.65
CA PHE A 48 -6.66 -4.61 13.53
C PHE A 48 -6.66 -3.91 14.89
N GLN A 49 -7.52 -4.33 15.83
CA GLN A 49 -7.56 -3.77 17.19
C GLN A 49 -6.25 -3.99 17.95
N LEU A 50 -5.59 -5.13 17.74
CA LEU A 50 -4.29 -5.41 18.33
C LEU A 50 -3.20 -4.53 17.70
N MET A 51 -3.21 -4.39 16.37
CA MET A 51 -2.25 -3.57 15.63
C MET A 51 -2.41 -2.08 15.94
N GLU A 52 -3.62 -1.57 16.09
CA GLU A 52 -3.91 -0.19 16.49
C GLU A 52 -3.22 0.15 17.82
N LYS A 53 -3.45 -0.65 18.86
CA LYS A 53 -2.79 -0.48 20.17
C LYS A 53 -1.26 -0.51 20.09
N ARG A 54 -0.70 -1.36 19.22
CA ARG A 54 0.76 -1.44 19.01
C ARG A 54 1.29 -0.19 18.32
N LEU A 55 0.61 0.29 17.29
CA LEU A 55 1.04 1.42 16.46
C LEU A 55 0.84 2.77 17.16
N GLU A 56 -0.16 2.89 18.04
CA GLU A 56 -0.37 4.09 18.88
C GLU A 56 0.91 4.48 19.64
N THR A 57 1.66 3.49 20.15
CA THR A 57 2.92 3.74 20.88
C THR A 57 4.02 4.37 20.03
N LEU A 58 3.90 4.30 18.70
CA LEU A 58 4.82 4.87 17.71
C LEU A 58 4.26 6.15 17.09
N ASN A 59 3.18 6.71 17.65
CA ASN A 59 2.38 7.76 17.02
C ASN A 59 1.97 7.36 15.59
N SER A 60 1.77 6.08 15.33
CA SER A 60 1.37 5.54 14.03
C SER A 60 -0.08 5.06 14.08
N GLU A 61 -0.73 5.00 12.92
CA GLU A 61 -2.15 4.65 12.79
C GLU A 61 -2.32 3.50 11.80
N ILE A 62 -3.37 2.69 11.96
CA ILE A 62 -3.78 1.68 10.97
C ILE A 62 -5.25 1.85 10.64
N VAL A 63 -5.56 1.87 9.36
CA VAL A 63 -6.91 2.00 8.81
C VAL A 63 -7.26 0.70 8.11
N ASN A 64 -8.32 0.03 8.59
CA ASN A 64 -8.91 -1.12 7.92
C ASN A 64 -9.73 -0.65 6.71
N VAL A 65 -9.27 -0.95 5.50
CA VAL A 65 -9.98 -0.67 4.25
C VAL A 65 -10.56 -1.97 3.72
N GLN A 66 -11.78 -2.29 4.13
CA GLN A 66 -12.47 -3.49 3.66
C GLN A 66 -13.11 -3.24 2.29
N ILE A 67 -12.70 -4.02 1.29
CA ILE A 67 -13.20 -3.97 -0.08
C ILE A 67 -13.92 -5.27 -0.37
N ASP A 68 -15.14 -5.18 -0.91
CA ASP A 68 -15.85 -6.37 -1.37
C ASP A 68 -15.12 -6.97 -2.57
N SER A 69 -14.43 -8.09 -2.36
CA SER A 69 -13.67 -8.79 -3.41
C SER A 69 -14.56 -9.38 -4.50
N SER A 70 -15.89 -9.41 -4.34
CA SER A 70 -16.82 -9.83 -5.40
C SER A 70 -16.64 -9.02 -6.68
N ILE A 71 -16.26 -7.74 -6.58
CA ILE A 71 -16.00 -6.86 -7.71
C ILE A 71 -14.72 -7.25 -8.48
N LEU A 72 -13.82 -8.00 -7.83
CA LEU A 72 -12.53 -8.45 -8.36
C LEU A 72 -12.55 -9.90 -8.86
N LYS A 73 -13.57 -10.70 -8.53
CA LYS A 73 -13.66 -12.12 -8.92
C LYS A 73 -13.68 -12.35 -10.44
N GLY A 74 -14.04 -11.35 -11.22
CA GLY A 74 -14.02 -11.40 -12.69
C GLY A 74 -12.66 -11.08 -13.32
N TYR A 75 -11.69 -10.63 -12.52
CA TYR A 75 -10.42 -10.14 -13.04
C TYR A 75 -9.53 -11.31 -13.40
N ARG A 76 -8.90 -11.23 -14.57
CA ARG A 76 -7.97 -12.27 -15.01
C ARG A 76 -6.65 -12.07 -14.28
N LEU A 77 -6.29 -13.04 -13.46
CA LEU A 77 -4.94 -13.11 -12.92
C LEU A 77 -3.96 -13.37 -14.07
N PRO A 78 -2.85 -12.62 -14.15
CA PRO A 78 -1.88 -12.75 -15.23
C PRO A 78 -1.11 -14.08 -15.18
N PHE A 79 -1.02 -14.72 -14.00
CA PHE A 79 -0.41 -16.04 -13.82
C PHE A 79 -0.91 -16.73 -12.53
N GLU A 80 -0.74 -18.05 -12.46
CA GLU A 80 -1.10 -18.85 -11.29
C GLU A 80 -0.22 -18.48 -10.09
N GLY A 81 -0.85 -18.26 -8.92
CA GLY A 81 -0.16 -17.91 -7.68
C GLY A 81 -0.20 -16.42 -7.32
N LEU A 82 -0.62 -15.53 -8.24
CA LEU A 82 -0.93 -14.15 -7.87
C LEU A 82 -2.28 -14.11 -7.14
N SER A 83 -2.32 -13.50 -5.96
CA SER A 83 -3.59 -13.24 -5.27
C SER A 83 -4.36 -12.10 -5.94
N TYR A 84 -5.69 -12.20 -5.99
CA TYR A 84 -6.55 -11.07 -6.39
C TYR A 84 -6.32 -9.83 -5.51
N ALA A 85 -5.77 -10.00 -4.31
CA ALA A 85 -5.35 -8.92 -3.44
C ALA A 85 -4.37 -7.94 -4.12
N ALA A 86 -3.65 -8.38 -5.16
CA ALA A 86 -2.83 -7.49 -5.97
C ALA A 86 -3.64 -6.34 -6.59
N PHE A 87 -4.92 -6.57 -6.93
CA PHE A 87 -5.79 -5.55 -7.52
C PHE A 87 -6.33 -4.52 -6.52
N PHE A 88 -6.20 -4.75 -5.21
CA PHE A 88 -6.64 -3.78 -4.20
C PHE A 88 -5.99 -2.40 -4.37
N ARG A 89 -4.75 -2.35 -4.89
CA ARG A 89 -4.02 -1.10 -5.13
C ARG A 89 -4.74 -0.15 -6.09
N TYR A 90 -5.59 -0.65 -6.98
CA TYR A 90 -6.34 0.20 -7.92
C TYR A 90 -7.36 1.11 -7.22
N PHE A 91 -7.76 0.76 -5.99
CA PHE A 91 -8.71 1.54 -5.21
C PHE A 91 -8.05 2.58 -4.30
N ILE A 92 -6.72 2.75 -4.33
CA ILE A 92 -6.00 3.77 -3.55
C ILE A 92 -6.64 5.17 -3.68
N PRO A 93 -6.97 5.68 -4.88
CA PRO A 93 -7.58 7.01 -5.04
C PRO A 93 -8.91 7.20 -4.33
N LYS A 94 -9.64 6.09 -4.13
CA LYS A 94 -10.98 6.09 -3.54
C LYS A 94 -10.95 6.12 -2.01
N TYR A 95 -9.97 5.46 -1.39
CA TYR A 95 -9.97 5.22 0.06
C TYR A 95 -8.84 5.95 0.83
N VAL A 96 -7.79 6.40 0.14
CA VAL A 96 -6.66 7.11 0.77
C VAL A 96 -6.79 8.60 0.57
N SER A 97 -6.73 9.37 1.66
CA SER A 97 -6.93 10.83 1.66
C SER A 97 -5.71 11.58 1.15
N GLU A 98 -4.53 11.12 1.51
CA GLU A 98 -3.24 11.75 1.31
C GLU A 98 -2.90 11.84 -0.19
N SER A 99 -2.24 12.93 -0.60
CA SER A 99 -1.88 13.18 -2.01
C SER A 99 -0.63 12.40 -2.44
N ARG A 100 0.22 12.01 -1.49
CA ARG A 100 1.39 11.16 -1.70
C ARG A 100 1.22 9.87 -0.91
N VAL A 101 1.46 8.74 -1.57
CA VAL A 101 1.24 7.40 -1.00
C VAL A 101 2.41 6.51 -1.36
N LEU A 102 2.93 5.73 -0.40
CA LEU A 102 3.84 4.62 -0.69
C LEU A 102 3.06 3.31 -0.62
N TYR A 103 2.84 2.68 -1.76
CA TYR A 103 2.31 1.33 -1.83
C TYR A 103 3.45 0.31 -1.75
N LEU A 104 3.25 -0.74 -0.95
CA LEU A 104 4.14 -1.89 -0.85
C LEU A 104 3.32 -3.18 -1.00
N ASP A 105 3.88 -4.18 -1.68
CA ASP A 105 3.38 -5.54 -1.57
C ASP A 105 3.57 -6.04 -0.12
N SER A 106 2.70 -6.94 0.31
CA SER A 106 2.66 -7.41 1.70
C SER A 106 3.90 -8.23 2.12
N ASP A 107 4.69 -8.71 1.17
CA ASP A 107 5.85 -9.60 1.34
C ASP A 107 7.21 -8.89 1.23
N ILE A 108 7.23 -7.58 1.55
CA ILE A 108 8.44 -6.74 1.56
C ILE A 108 9.06 -6.66 2.97
N VAL A 109 10.40 -6.63 3.04
CA VAL A 109 11.12 -6.30 4.28
C VAL A 109 11.92 -5.02 4.08
N VAL A 110 11.55 -3.96 4.79
CA VAL A 110 12.26 -2.68 4.77
C VAL A 110 13.44 -2.72 5.73
N ARG A 111 14.62 -2.35 5.22
CA ARG A 111 15.90 -2.48 5.96
C ARG A 111 16.57 -1.14 6.30
N LYS A 112 16.00 -0.03 5.84
CA LYS A 112 16.52 1.34 6.00
C LYS A 112 15.36 2.34 6.03
N SER A 113 15.66 3.59 6.36
CA SER A 113 14.68 4.66 6.24
C SER A 113 14.17 4.79 4.79
N ILE A 114 12.88 5.08 4.63
CA ILE A 114 12.23 5.39 3.36
C ILE A 114 12.21 6.89 3.04
N ASP A 115 12.89 7.75 3.81
CA ASP A 115 12.88 9.22 3.59
C ASP A 115 13.33 9.60 2.18
N GLU A 116 14.46 9.07 1.72
CA GLU A 116 14.99 9.36 0.38
C GLU A 116 14.00 8.95 -0.72
N LEU A 117 13.30 7.82 -0.54
CA LEU A 117 12.25 7.39 -1.46
C LEU A 117 11.05 8.34 -1.39
N TRP A 118 10.60 8.69 -0.19
CA TRP A 118 9.44 9.55 0.03
C TRP A 118 9.61 10.95 -0.56
N ASP A 119 10.83 11.47 -0.55
CA ASP A 119 11.16 12.83 -0.97
C ASP A 119 11.41 12.96 -2.48
N LEU A 120 11.28 11.87 -3.26
CA LEU A 120 11.34 11.94 -4.71
C LEU A 120 10.30 12.92 -5.28
N ASP A 121 10.72 13.69 -6.30
CA ASP A 121 9.83 14.62 -6.98
C ASP A 121 8.83 13.86 -7.86
N LEU A 122 7.55 14.00 -7.53
CA LEU A 122 6.42 13.42 -8.26
C LEU A 122 5.58 14.48 -9.00
N THR A 123 6.02 15.76 -9.01
CA THR A 123 5.19 16.89 -9.44
C THR A 123 4.59 16.71 -10.84
N ALA A 124 5.35 16.10 -11.76
CA ALA A 124 4.95 15.92 -13.15
C ALA A 124 4.78 14.44 -13.56
N ILE A 125 4.75 13.50 -12.61
CA ILE A 125 4.64 12.07 -12.88
C ILE A 125 3.58 11.39 -12.00
N PRO A 126 2.86 10.37 -12.50
CA PRO A 126 1.80 9.72 -11.76
C PRO A 126 2.33 8.82 -10.64
N LEU A 127 3.54 8.28 -10.80
CA LEU A 127 4.21 7.44 -9.82
C LEU A 127 5.71 7.31 -10.12
N ALA A 128 6.48 6.86 -9.12
CA ALA A 128 7.82 6.31 -9.27
C ALA A 128 7.81 4.81 -8.88
N ALA A 129 8.58 4.01 -9.62
CA ALA A 129 8.67 2.55 -9.45
C ALA A 129 10.09 2.05 -9.72
N VAL A 130 10.36 0.80 -9.32
CA VAL A 130 11.63 0.12 -9.59
C VAL A 130 11.54 -0.63 -10.91
N ARG A 131 12.57 -0.53 -11.78
CA ARG A 131 12.64 -1.32 -13.02
C ARG A 131 12.58 -2.81 -12.70
N ASP A 132 11.85 -3.59 -13.50
CA ASP A 132 11.83 -5.04 -13.35
C ASP A 132 13.17 -5.63 -13.84
N ASP A 133 13.75 -6.53 -13.04
CA ASP A 133 15.05 -7.13 -13.34
C ASP A 133 15.00 -8.15 -14.49
N PHE A 134 13.86 -8.80 -14.71
CA PHE A 134 13.68 -9.80 -15.77
C PHE A 134 13.14 -9.16 -17.05
N TYR A 135 12.20 -8.22 -16.90
CA TYR A 135 11.55 -7.53 -18.01
C TYR A 135 11.93 -6.05 -18.00
N THR A 136 13.12 -5.73 -18.50
CA THR A 136 13.72 -4.39 -18.40
C THR A 136 12.93 -3.22 -19.01
N HIS A 137 11.90 -3.49 -19.82
CA HIS A 137 10.95 -2.49 -20.33
C HIS A 137 9.75 -2.24 -19.39
N ASN A 138 9.61 -3.03 -18.34
CA ASN A 138 8.57 -2.94 -17.32
C ASN A 138 9.17 -2.44 -15.99
N PHE A 139 8.26 -2.10 -15.08
CA PHE A 139 8.60 -1.86 -13.67
C PHE A 139 7.96 -2.92 -12.79
N ASN A 140 8.61 -3.23 -11.68
CA ASN A 140 8.04 -4.05 -10.63
C ASN A 140 6.97 -3.23 -9.89
N SER A 141 5.78 -3.79 -9.75
CA SER A 141 4.65 -3.10 -9.11
C SER A 141 4.66 -3.21 -7.59
N GLY A 142 5.55 -3.99 -6.99
CA GLY A 142 5.55 -4.25 -5.55
C GLY A 142 6.03 -3.10 -4.67
N VAL A 143 6.64 -2.07 -5.26
CA VAL A 143 6.99 -0.82 -4.57
C VAL A 143 6.64 0.34 -5.48
N LEU A 144 5.63 1.13 -5.10
CA LEU A 144 5.17 2.27 -5.88
C LEU A 144 5.04 3.50 -4.99
N LEU A 145 5.77 4.56 -5.32
CA LEU A 145 5.51 5.88 -4.75
C LEU A 145 4.54 6.61 -5.67
N ILE A 146 3.34 6.87 -5.20
CA ILE A 146 2.19 7.28 -6.01
C ILE A 146 1.86 8.76 -5.76
N ASN A 147 1.68 9.50 -6.85
CA ASN A 147 1.02 10.80 -6.84
C ASN A 147 -0.50 10.58 -6.86
N ASN A 148 -1.07 10.36 -5.68
CA ASN A 148 -2.49 10.07 -5.51
C ASN A 148 -3.37 11.29 -5.85
N GLY A 149 -2.82 12.50 -5.76
CA GLY A 149 -3.49 13.70 -6.27
C GLY A 149 -3.75 13.62 -7.77
N MET A 150 -2.73 13.24 -8.54
CA MET A 150 -2.85 13.04 -9.99
C MET A 150 -3.73 11.84 -10.33
N TRP A 151 -3.58 10.70 -9.64
CA TRP A 151 -4.44 9.54 -9.87
C TRP A 151 -5.92 9.84 -9.67
N ARG A 152 -6.27 10.67 -8.67
CA ARG A 152 -7.64 11.15 -8.48
C ARG A 152 -8.09 12.08 -9.59
N ALA A 153 -7.25 13.03 -10.01
CA ALA A 153 -7.58 14.00 -11.06
C ALA A 153 -7.83 13.33 -12.42
N GLU A 154 -7.10 12.25 -12.71
CA GLU A 154 -7.16 11.51 -13.97
C GLU A 154 -8.14 10.33 -13.94
N ASN A 155 -8.80 10.06 -12.80
CA ASN A 155 -9.69 8.90 -12.62
C ASN A 155 -9.03 7.56 -12.93
N VAL A 156 -7.75 7.39 -12.57
CA VAL A 156 -6.93 6.20 -12.90
C VAL A 156 -7.59 4.87 -12.50
N THR A 157 -8.36 4.84 -11.40
CA THR A 157 -9.11 3.64 -11.02
C THR A 157 -10.01 3.14 -12.14
N GLN A 158 -10.68 4.04 -12.90
CA GLN A 158 -11.61 3.65 -13.96
C GLN A 158 -10.91 3.07 -15.19
N ASP A 159 -9.65 3.45 -15.43
CA ASP A 159 -8.85 2.97 -16.56
C ASP A 159 -8.17 1.62 -16.27
N LEU A 160 -8.01 1.28 -14.99
CA LEU A 160 -7.37 0.03 -14.53
C LEU A 160 -8.36 -1.12 -14.27
N ILE A 161 -9.68 -0.85 -14.29
CA ILE A 161 -10.75 -1.80 -13.98
C ILE A 161 -11.53 -2.28 -15.20
#